data_AF-Q6CT76-F1
#
_entry.id   AF-Q6CT76-F1
#
_cell.length_a   1.000
_cell.length_b   1.000
_cell.length_c   1.000
_cell.angle_alpha   90.00
_cell.angle_beta   90.00
_cell.angle_gamma   90.00
#
_symmetry.space_group_name_H-M   'P 1'
#
loop_
_entity.id
_entity.type
_entity.pdbx_description
1 polymer ?
#
loop_
_entity_poly.entity_id
_entity_poly.type
_entity_poly.pdbx_seq_one_letter_code
_entity_poly.pdbx_strand_id
1 'polypeptide(L)'
;MTDRLTQLQICLDQMMEQFCGAVNYVDKNHGFEPSNDSEEQMSDPQAHIVEEKEFEKNIDELTTDIILKTRQIMALIDSLPGVDVSAQEQLHRIDSLQKQLIKMEKEKIDAIKRKDALQEKVRTLTQDFTIGINESKTEARLV
;
A
#
# COMPACT_ATOMS: atom_id res chain seq x y z
N MET A 1 0.67 5.31 -2.57
CA MET A 1 1.31 4.59 -1.46
C MET A 1 0.70 3.19 -1.48
N THR A 2 1.42 2.20 -2.00
CA THR A 2 0.91 0.82 -2.10
C THR A 2 0.84 0.26 -0.68
N ASP A 3 -0.30 -0.33 -0.30
CA ASP A 3 -0.45 -0.98 1.01
C ASP A 3 0.61 -2.09 1.20
N ARG A 4 1.00 -2.36 2.45
CA ARG A 4 2.04 -3.35 2.77
C ARG A 4 1.67 -4.76 2.30
N LEU A 5 0.39 -5.12 2.35
CA LEU A 5 -0.07 -6.41 1.83
C LEU A 5 0.12 -6.49 0.32
N THR A 6 -0.19 -5.42 -0.41
CA THR A 6 0.04 -5.38 -1.86
C THR A 6 1.53 -5.41 -2.21
N GLN A 7 2.39 -4.76 -1.42
CA GLN A 7 3.84 -4.87 -1.60
C GLN A 7 4.34 -6.31 -1.38
N LEU A 8 3.81 -7.00 -0.37
CA LEU A 8 4.14 -8.39 -0.08
C LEU A 8 3.70 -9.31 -1.22
N GLN A 9 2.51 -9.10 -1.77
CA GLN A 9 2.01 -9.85 -2.93
C GLN A 9 2.94 -9.68 -4.14
N ILE A 10 3.29 -8.45 -4.51
CA ILE A 10 4.22 -8.18 -5.62
C ILE A 10 5.59 -8.85 -5.38
N CYS A 11 6.09 -8.83 -4.14
CA CYS A 11 7.38 -9.44 -3.81
C CYS A 11 7.33 -10.97 -3.94
N LEU A 12 6.23 -11.60 -3.53
CA LEU A 12 6.01 -13.04 -3.69
C LEU A 12 5.88 -13.43 -5.17
N ASP A 13 5.14 -12.65 -5.96
CA ASP A 13 4.96 -12.90 -7.39
C ASP A 13 6.32 -12.84 -8.12
N GLN A 14 7.13 -11.82 -7.84
CA GLN A 14 8.49 -11.72 -8.36
C GLN A 14 9.37 -12.91 -7.97
N MET A 15 9.26 -13.38 -6.72
CA MET A 15 10.01 -14.55 -6.26
C MET A 15 9.60 -15.81 -7.01
N MET A 16 8.30 -15.99 -7.29
CA MET A 16 7.82 -17.12 -8.10
C MET A 16 8.30 -17.05 -9.54
N GLU A 17 8.29 -15.87 -10.16
CA GLU A 17 8.86 -15.67 -11.50
C GLU A 17 10.35 -16.00 -11.54
N GLN A 18 11.10 -15.58 -10.52
CA GLN A 18 12.52 -15.93 -10.38
C GLN A 18 12.73 -17.43 -10.19
N PHE A 19 11.89 -18.13 -9.42
CA PHE A 19 11.95 -19.59 -9.28
C PHE A 19 11.65 -20.32 -10.59
N CYS A 20 10.62 -19.90 -11.33
CA CYS A 20 10.34 -20.49 -12.64
C CYS A 20 11.49 -20.21 -13.63
N GLY A 21 12.03 -19.00 -13.61
CA GLY A 21 13.20 -18.61 -14.40
C GLY A 21 14.42 -19.46 -14.07
N ALA A 22 14.68 -19.67 -12.77
CA ALA A 22 15.76 -20.52 -12.27
C ALA A 22 15.65 -21.96 -12.76
N VAL A 23 14.48 -22.59 -12.57
CA VAL A 23 14.28 -23.99 -12.97
C VAL A 23 14.44 -24.13 -14.48
N ASN A 24 13.86 -23.23 -15.27
CA ASN A 24 14.01 -23.21 -16.72
C ASN A 24 15.45 -22.92 -17.17
N TYR A 25 16.20 -22.12 -16.40
CA TYR A 25 17.62 -21.91 -16.65
C TYR A 25 18.43 -23.17 -16.37
N VAL A 26 18.20 -23.85 -15.25
CA VAL A 26 18.87 -25.12 -14.92
C VAL A 26 18.55 -26.19 -15.97
N ASP A 27 17.28 -26.37 -16.31
CA ASP A 27 16.82 -27.36 -17.28
C ASP A 27 17.47 -27.19 -18.67
N LYS A 28 17.65 -25.95 -19.12
CA LYS A 28 18.22 -25.66 -20.44
C LYS A 28 19.73 -25.64 -20.51
N ASN A 29 20.38 -25.31 -19.40
CA ASN A 29 21.81 -24.98 -19.39
C ASN A 29 22.64 -25.96 -18.57
N HIS A 30 22.03 -26.95 -17.90
CA HIS A 30 22.79 -27.99 -17.20
C HIS A 30 23.63 -28.82 -18.19
N GLY A 31 24.80 -29.28 -17.75
CA GLY A 31 25.54 -30.32 -18.46
C GLY A 31 24.85 -31.68 -18.32
N PHE A 32 25.06 -32.57 -19.30
CA PHE A 32 24.68 -33.97 -19.13
C PHE A 32 25.68 -34.66 -18.20
N GLU A 33 25.20 -35.43 -17.24
CA GLU A 33 26.05 -36.28 -16.40
C GLU A 33 25.88 -37.76 -16.81
N PRO A 34 26.95 -38.56 -16.83
CA PRO A 34 26.85 -39.98 -17.08
C PRO A 34 26.15 -40.67 -15.90
N SER A 35 25.27 -41.63 -16.18
CA SER A 35 24.54 -42.36 -15.11
C SER A 35 25.46 -43.24 -14.26
N ASN A 36 26.60 -43.65 -14.82
CA ASN A 36 27.64 -44.40 -14.14
C ASN A 36 29.02 -44.12 -14.78
N ASP A 37 30.10 -44.44 -14.07
CA ASP A 37 31.49 -44.23 -14.54
C ASP A 37 31.86 -44.98 -15.83
N SER A 38 31.02 -45.93 -16.27
CA SER A 38 31.26 -46.75 -17.47
C SER A 38 30.52 -46.24 -18.71
N GLU A 39 29.61 -45.28 -18.54
CA GLU A 39 28.80 -44.70 -19.61
C GLU A 39 29.47 -43.44 -20.16
N GLU A 40 29.51 -43.34 -21.49
CA GLU A 40 29.93 -42.10 -22.14
C GLU A 40 28.86 -41.02 -21.93
N GLN A 41 29.32 -39.81 -21.62
CA GLN A 41 28.46 -38.66 -21.44
C GLN A 41 27.64 -38.43 -22.72
N MET A 42 26.31 -38.49 -22.58
CA MET A 42 25.42 -38.19 -23.70
C MET A 42 25.57 -36.72 -24.12
N SER A 43 25.50 -36.48 -25.43
CA SER A 43 25.49 -35.14 -26.00
C SER A 43 24.27 -35.01 -26.90
N ASP A 44 23.43 -34.00 -26.63
CA ASP A 44 22.33 -33.61 -27.51
C ASP A 44 22.80 -32.44 -28.40
N PRO A 45 22.85 -32.59 -29.74
CA PRO A 45 23.19 -31.52 -30.66
C PRO A 45 22.28 -30.29 -30.60
N GLN A 46 21.05 -30.44 -30.08
CA GLN A 46 20.07 -29.36 -29.95
C GLN A 46 20.14 -28.65 -28.59
N ALA A 47 20.88 -29.21 -27.62
CA ALA A 47 21.01 -28.61 -26.29
C ALA A 47 22.03 -27.46 -26.29
N HIS A 48 21.67 -26.35 -25.65
CA HIS A 48 22.57 -25.22 -25.43
C HIS A 48 23.16 -25.29 -24.02
N ILE A 49 24.25 -26.03 -23.86
CA ILE A 49 24.98 -26.12 -22.60
C ILE A 49 25.90 -24.92 -22.49
N VAL A 50 25.74 -24.12 -21.43
CA VAL A 50 26.68 -23.02 -21.13
C VAL A 50 27.95 -23.57 -20.51
N GLU A 51 29.02 -22.76 -20.50
CA GLU A 51 30.24 -23.15 -19.79
C GLU A 51 29.95 -23.36 -18.30
N GLU A 52 30.48 -24.43 -17.70
CA GLU A 52 30.25 -24.80 -16.30
C GLU A 52 30.50 -23.63 -15.33
N LYS A 53 31.55 -22.84 -15.59
CA LYS A 53 31.88 -21.65 -14.80
C LYS A 53 30.81 -20.53 -14.91
N GLU A 54 30.23 -20.35 -16.09
CA GLU A 54 29.12 -19.42 -16.29
C GLU A 54 27.85 -19.93 -15.62
N PHE A 55 27.60 -21.24 -15.71
CA PHE A 55 26.51 -21.90 -15.01
C PHE A 55 26.57 -21.67 -13.50
N GLU A 56 27.70 -22.04 -12.86
CA GLU A 56 27.91 -21.87 -11.42
C GLU A 56 27.72 -20.41 -10.99
N LYS A 57 28.29 -19.46 -11.73
CA LYS A 57 28.13 -18.03 -11.45
C LYS A 57 26.66 -17.60 -11.47
N ASN A 58 25.89 -18.06 -12.45
CA ASN A 58 24.48 -17.71 -12.56
C ASN A 58 23.64 -18.36 -11.43
N ILE A 59 24.03 -19.55 -10.97
CA ILE A 59 23.44 -20.20 -9.79
C ILE A 59 23.76 -19.41 -8.50
N ASP A 60 24.98 -18.92 -8.34
CA ASP A 60 25.38 -18.08 -7.20
C ASP A 60 24.62 -16.75 -7.17
N GLU A 61 24.47 -16.10 -8.33
CA GLU A 61 23.68 -14.87 -8.48
C GLU A 61 22.22 -15.10 -8.12
N LEU A 62 21.61 -16.15 -8.67
CA LEU A 62 20.25 -16.54 -8.36
C LEU A 62 20.05 -16.84 -6.87
N THR A 63 20.98 -17.58 -6.26
CA THR A 63 20.92 -17.93 -4.84
C THR A 63 20.98 -16.67 -3.97
N THR A 64 21.85 -15.73 -4.32
CA THR A 64 21.97 -14.44 -3.64
C THR A 64 20.67 -13.64 -3.74
N ASP A 65 20.07 -13.60 -4.93
CA ASP A 65 18.80 -12.90 -5.17
C ASP A 65 17.65 -13.51 -4.38
N ILE A 66 17.53 -14.85 -4.32
CA ILE A 66 16.51 -15.54 -3.53
C ILE A 66 16.66 -15.19 -2.05
N ILE A 67 17.88 -15.17 -1.53
CA ILE A 67 18.15 -14.79 -0.13
C ILE A 67 17.75 -13.33 0.12
N LEU A 68 18.12 -12.42 -0.78
CA LEU A 68 17.76 -11.00 -0.68
C LEU A 68 16.24 -10.80 -0.73
N LYS A 69 15.53 -11.49 -1.62
CA LYS A 69 14.08 -11.44 -1.73
C LYS A 69 13.39 -12.01 -0.50
N THR A 70 13.90 -13.10 0.05
CA THR A 70 13.39 -13.67 1.31
C THR A 70 13.52 -12.68 2.45
N ARG A 71 14.65 -11.97 2.55
CA ARG A 71 14.85 -10.90 3.55
C ARG A 71 13.90 -9.72 3.32
N GLN A 72 13.66 -9.33 2.07
CA GLN A 72 12.67 -8.29 1.73
C GLN A 72 11.25 -8.71 2.16
N ILE A 73 10.87 -9.96 1.92
CA ILE A 73 9.58 -10.53 2.38
C ILE A 73 9.48 -10.49 3.90
N MET A 74 10.51 -10.93 4.62
CA MET A 74 10.52 -10.88 6.09
C MET A 74 10.34 -9.45 6.61
N ALA A 75 11.10 -8.50 6.06
CA ALA A 75 10.97 -7.09 6.43
C ALA A 75 9.58 -6.51 6.10
N LEU A 76 8.94 -6.97 5.02
CA LEU A 76 7.57 -6.59 4.69
C LEU A 76 6.57 -7.17 5.69
N ILE A 77 6.71 -8.44 6.07
CA ILE A 77 5.88 -9.11 7.09
C ILE A 77 5.98 -8.39 8.43
N ASP A 78 7.20 -8.06 8.88
CA ASP A 78 7.44 -7.32 10.13
C ASP A 78 6.84 -5.91 10.09
N SER A 79 6.65 -5.36 8.89
CA SER A 79 6.04 -4.04 8.68
C SER A 79 4.52 -4.07 8.48
N LEU A 80 3.89 -5.26 8.47
CA LEU A 80 2.45 -5.39 8.25
C LEU A 80 1.67 -4.74 9.41
N PRO A 81 0.62 -3.96 9.10
CA PRO A 81 -0.21 -3.35 10.13
C PRO A 81 -0.88 -4.47 10.93
N GLY A 82 -0.59 -4.51 12.22
CA GLY A 82 -1.26 -5.42 13.13
C GLY A 82 -0.51 -6.72 13.44
N VAL A 83 0.70 -6.93 12.91
CA VAL A 83 1.45 -8.20 13.01
C VAL A 83 1.66 -8.68 14.47
N ASP A 84 1.79 -7.75 15.41
CA ASP A 84 2.02 -8.06 16.84
C ASP A 84 0.84 -7.76 17.77
N VAL A 85 -0.31 -7.33 17.23
CA VAL A 85 -1.48 -6.97 18.06
C VAL A 85 -2.59 -7.99 17.90
N SER A 86 -3.10 -8.45 19.04
CA SER A 86 -4.19 -9.43 19.07
C SER A 86 -5.46 -8.87 18.40
N ALA A 87 -6.29 -9.75 17.82
CA ALA A 87 -7.57 -9.35 17.25
C ALA A 87 -8.48 -8.62 18.26
N GLN A 88 -8.40 -8.99 19.55
CA GLN A 88 -9.15 -8.34 20.62
C GLN A 88 -8.67 -6.90 20.86
N GLU A 89 -7.36 -6.68 20.89
CA GLU A 89 -6.78 -5.34 21.03
C GLU A 89 -7.12 -4.46 19.82
N GLN A 90 -7.03 -5.01 18.61
CA GLN A 90 -7.45 -4.33 17.38
C GLN A 90 -8.93 -3.92 17.44
N LEU A 91 -9.81 -4.83 17.87
CA LEU A 91 -11.23 -4.54 18.02
C LEU A 91 -11.51 -3.48 19.10
N HIS A 92 -10.84 -3.56 20.24
CA HIS A 92 -10.95 -2.54 21.29
C HIS A 92 -10.47 -1.17 20.80
N ARG A 93 -9.40 -1.14 20.00
CA ARG A 93 -8.92 0.10 19.37
C ARG A 93 -9.97 0.68 18.41
N ILE A 94 -10.62 -0.16 17.62
CA ILE A 94 -11.72 0.24 16.72
C ILE A 94 -12.88 0.83 17.52
N ASP A 95 -13.33 0.17 18.59
CA ASP A 95 -14.41 0.66 19.44
C ASP A 95 -14.06 2.01 20.10
N SER A 96 -12.83 2.16 20.59
CA SER A 96 -12.33 3.42 21.15
C SER A 96 -12.34 4.55 20.12
N LEU A 97 -11.87 4.28 18.89
CA LEU A 97 -11.89 5.25 17.79
C LEU A 97 -13.32 5.59 17.36
N GLN A 98 -14.21 4.61 17.30
CA GLN A 98 -15.63 4.81 16.99
C GLN A 98 -16.30 5.74 18.01
N LYS A 99 -16.03 5.54 19.31
CA LYS A 99 -16.52 6.44 20.37
C LYS A 99 -15.97 7.86 20.22
N GLN A 100 -14.69 8.00 19.87
CA GLN A 100 -14.07 9.31 19.61
C GLN A 100 -14.69 10.01 18.40
N LEU A 101 -14.95 9.27 17.32
CA LEU A 101 -15.62 9.79 16.13
C LEU A 101 -17.02 10.29 16.44
N ILE A 102 -17.81 9.54 17.21
CA ILE A 102 -19.16 9.96 17.63
C ILE A 102 -19.11 11.26 18.45
N LYS A 103 -18.15 11.36 19.39
CA LYS A 103 -17.96 12.58 20.18
C LYS A 103 -17.58 13.77 19.29
N MET A 104 -16.61 13.58 18.39
CA MET A 104 -16.15 14.62 17.47
C MET A 104 -17.26 15.06 16.51
N GLU A 105 -18.08 14.13 16.04
CA GLU A 105 -19.22 14.44 15.18
C GLU A 105 -20.28 15.27 15.93
N LYS A 106 -20.55 14.97 17.21
CA LYS A 106 -21.44 15.80 18.04
C LYS A 106 -20.90 17.21 18.22
N GLU A 107 -19.61 17.35 18.51
CA GLU A 107 -18.96 18.66 18.64
C GLU A 107 -19.02 19.45 17.33
N LYS A 108 -18.79 18.77 16.19
CA LYS A 108 -18.95 19.35 14.85
C LYS A 108 -20.39 19.83 14.62
N ILE A 109 -21.40 19.03 14.97
CA ILE A 109 -22.81 19.41 14.83
C ILE A 109 -23.13 20.65 15.68
N ASP A 110 -22.67 20.70 16.93
CA ASP A 110 -22.91 21.84 17.81
C ASP A 110 -22.19 23.10 17.31
N ALA A 111 -20.98 22.96 16.76
CA ALA A 111 -20.26 24.05 16.12
C ALA A 111 -21.01 24.57 14.88
N ILE A 112 -21.54 23.68 14.03
CA ILE A 112 -22.36 24.03 12.88
C ILE A 112 -23.61 24.79 13.32
N LYS A 113 -24.34 24.31 14.34
CA LYS A 113 -25.53 25.00 14.87
C LYS A 113 -25.22 26.41 15.37
N ARG A 114 -24.12 26.59 16.10
CA ARG A 114 -23.69 27.92 16.58
C ARG A 114 -23.34 28.83 15.40
N LYS A 115 -22.65 28.30 14.40
CA LYS A 115 -22.30 29.03 13.17
C LYS A 115 -23.57 29.45 12.42
N ASP A 116 -24.54 28.56 12.24
CA ASP A 116 -25.80 28.85 11.54
C ASP A 116 -26.64 29.88 12.31
N ALA A 117 -26.73 29.77 13.64
CA ALA A 117 -27.45 30.74 14.47
C ALA A 117 -26.79 32.13 14.45
N LEU A 118 -25.45 32.20 14.42
CA LEU A 118 -24.73 33.45 14.30
C LEU A 118 -24.88 34.04 12.89
N GLN A 119 -24.83 33.20 11.86
CA GLN A 119 -25.05 33.60 10.47
C GLN A 119 -26.45 34.22 10.29
N GLU A 120 -27.47 33.63 10.91
CA GLU A 120 -28.83 34.18 10.86
C GLU A 120 -28.92 35.55 11.56
N LYS A 121 -28.31 35.70 12.74
CA LYS A 121 -28.25 37.01 13.44
C LYS A 121 -27.57 38.08 12.59
N VAL A 122 -26.46 37.75 11.94
CA VAL A 122 -25.74 38.68 11.05
C VAL A 122 -26.60 39.03 9.84
N ARG A 123 -27.34 38.06 9.28
CA ARG A 123 -28.25 38.29 8.17
C ARG A 123 -29.38 39.24 8.55
N THR A 124 -30.03 39.04 9.70
CA THR A 124 -31.07 39.94 10.22
C THR A 124 -30.52 41.35 10.41
N LEU A 125 -29.35 41.50 11.06
CA LEU A 125 -28.75 42.82 11.29
C LEU A 125 -28.40 43.54 9.97
N THR A 126 -27.91 42.80 8.97
CA THR A 126 -27.60 43.35 7.64
C THR A 126 -28.87 43.77 6.90
N GLN A 127 -29.96 42.99 7.04
CA GLN A 127 -31.26 43.30 6.47
C GLN A 127 -31.85 44.56 7.12
N ASP A 128 -31.87 44.64 8.44
CA ASP A 128 -32.36 45.80 9.20
C ASP A 128 -31.58 47.07 8.82
N PHE A 129 -30.25 46.95 8.70
CA PHE A 129 -29.40 48.06 8.25
C PHE A 129 -29.69 48.50 6.80
N THR A 130 -29.95 47.54 5.91
CA THR A 130 -30.28 47.83 4.50
C THR A 130 -31.64 48.53 4.39
N ILE A 131 -32.64 48.09 5.18
CA ILE A 131 -33.96 48.71 5.26
C ILE A 131 -33.81 50.13 5.83
N GLY A 132 -33.11 50.31 6.95
CA GLY A 132 -32.90 51.61 7.57
C GLY A 132 -32.19 52.62 6.67
N ILE A 133 -31.20 52.19 5.86
CA ILE A 133 -30.57 53.06 4.84
C ILE A 133 -31.59 53.45 3.76
N ASN A 134 -32.41 52.50 3.29
CA ASN A 134 -33.36 52.76 2.22
C ASN A 134 -34.48 53.72 2.68
N GLU A 135 -34.97 53.55 3.90
CA GLU A 135 -35.93 54.45 4.55
C GLU A 135 -35.34 55.85 4.71
N SER A 136 -34.13 55.97 5.27
CA SER A 136 -33.44 57.27 5.44
C SER A 136 -33.22 58.00 4.11
N LYS A 137 -32.86 57.26 3.04
CA LYS A 137 -32.74 57.84 1.69
C LYS A 137 -34.08 58.26 1.10
N THR A 138 -35.16 57.55 1.41
CA THR A 138 -36.51 57.89 0.94
C THR A 138 -37.01 59.15 1.64
N GLU A 139 -36.81 59.25 2.96
CA GLU A 139 -37.12 60.46 3.74
C GLU A 139 -36.31 61.66 3.24
N ALA A 140 -34.99 61.51 3.04
CA ALA A 140 -34.13 62.58 2.53
C ALA A 140 -34.43 63.01 1.08
N ARG A 141 -35.22 62.24 0.32
CA ARG A 141 -35.63 62.59 -1.06
C ARG A 141 -37.02 63.23 -1.11
N LEU A 142 -37.80 63.11 -0.04
CA LEU A 142 -39.13 63.71 0.12
C LEU A 142 -39.08 65.09 0.78
N VAL A 143 -37.98 65.43 1.45
CA VAL A 143 -37.66 66.77 1.98
C VAL A 143 -36.83 67.54 0.96
#